data_AF-A0A2G6GXX1-F1
#
_entry.id   AF-A0A2G6GXX1-F1
#
_cell.length_a   1.000
_cell.length_b   1.000
_cell.length_c   1.000
_cell.angle_alpha   90.00
_cell.angle_beta   90.00
_cell.angle_gamma   90.00
#
_symmetry.space_group_name_H-M   'P 1'
#
loop_
_entity.id
_entity.type
_entity.pdbx_description
1 polymer ?
#
loop_
_entity_poly.entity_id
_entity_poly.type
_entity_poly.pdbx_seq_one_letter_code
_entity_poly.pdbx_strand_id
1 'polypeptide(L)'
;MQNRKYVFDDLGNLSSREDLITNQKETFAYDDLNRLTGVTFYKGSTHFSSGDLQMGFDNSGNITSKSDVSSSINYGENAGPHALTSIDNPVSAFTPPPQRISY
;
A
#
# COMPACT_ATOMS: atom_id res chain seq x y z
N MET A 1 15.59 -10.32 -22.64
CA MET A 1 14.50 -9.35 -22.92
C MET A 1 13.56 -9.38 -21.72
N GLN A 2 13.17 -8.23 -21.16
CA GLN A 2 12.11 -8.17 -20.14
C GLN A 2 10.79 -7.94 -20.87
N ASN A 3 9.83 -8.86 -20.74
CA ASN A 3 8.53 -8.76 -21.38
C ASN A 3 7.48 -8.40 -20.32
N ARG A 4 7.19 -7.11 -20.17
CA ARG A 4 6.22 -6.61 -19.19
C ARG A 4 5.04 -5.93 -19.89
N LYS A 5 3.85 -6.10 -19.35
CA LYS A 5 2.62 -5.44 -19.79
C LYS A 5 2.12 -4.51 -18.68
N TYR A 6 1.64 -3.34 -19.07
CA TYR A 6 1.04 -2.34 -18.19
C TYR A 6 -0.32 -1.93 -18.73
N VAL A 7 -1.29 -1.71 -17.86
CA VAL A 7 -2.62 -1.20 -18.20
C VAL A 7 -2.92 -0.04 -17.27
N PHE A 8 -3.40 1.06 -17.84
CA PHE A 8 -3.77 2.27 -17.11
C PHE A 8 -5.28 2.49 -17.21
N ASP A 9 -5.86 3.14 -16.20
CA ASP A 9 -7.25 3.60 -16.24
C ASP A 9 -7.37 4.92 -17.00
N ASP A 10 -8.61 5.43 -17.12
CA ASP A 10 -8.91 6.67 -17.85
C ASP A 10 -8.31 7.93 -17.18
N LEU A 11 -7.95 7.85 -15.89
CA LEU A 11 -7.29 8.91 -15.14
C LEU A 11 -5.76 8.81 -15.24
N GLY A 12 -5.24 7.77 -15.88
CA GLY A 12 -3.81 7.52 -16.04
C GLY A 12 -3.17 6.78 -14.87
N ASN A 13 -3.93 6.28 -13.89
CA ASN A 13 -3.38 5.44 -12.83
C ASN A 13 -3.11 4.04 -13.37
N LEU A 14 -2.09 3.37 -12.82
CA LEU A 14 -1.74 2.02 -13.24
C LEU A 14 -2.76 1.02 -12.70
N SER A 15 -3.65 0.49 -13.52
CA SER A 15 -4.63 -0.53 -13.10
C SER A 15 -4.02 -1.92 -12.97
N SER A 16 -3.03 -2.28 -13.80
CA SER A 16 -2.34 -3.56 -13.68
C SER A 16 -0.94 -3.57 -14.28
N ARG A 17 -0.06 -4.41 -13.74
CA ARG A 17 1.20 -4.79 -14.36
C ARG A 17 1.37 -6.30 -14.36
N GLU A 18 2.02 -6.82 -15.39
CA GLU A 18 2.25 -8.26 -15.56
C GLU A 18 3.63 -8.51 -16.15
N ASP A 19 4.37 -9.44 -15.56
CA ASP A 19 5.55 -10.05 -16.16
C ASP A 19 5.11 -11.25 -16.98
N LEU A 20 5.27 -11.18 -18.30
CA LEU A 20 4.80 -12.19 -19.24
C LEU A 20 5.73 -13.43 -19.32
N ILE A 21 6.88 -13.39 -18.66
CA ILE A 21 7.79 -14.54 -18.54
C ILE A 21 7.42 -15.37 -17.31
N THR A 22 7.17 -14.71 -16.18
CA THR A 22 6.84 -15.40 -14.92
C THR A 22 5.34 -15.58 -14.71
N ASN A 23 4.52 -14.90 -15.51
CA ASN A 23 3.07 -14.73 -15.34
C ASN A 23 2.69 -14.15 -13.97
N GLN A 24 3.59 -13.38 -13.35
CA GLN A 24 3.27 -12.64 -12.14
C GLN A 24 2.52 -11.38 -12.52
N LYS A 25 1.34 -11.18 -11.94
CA LYS A 25 0.48 -10.04 -12.21
C LYS A 25 0.05 -9.39 -10.91
N GLU A 26 -0.01 -8.06 -10.95
CA GLU A 26 -0.58 -7.23 -9.90
C GLU A 26 -1.69 -6.37 -10.49
N THR A 27 -2.78 -6.19 -9.74
CA THR A 27 -3.80 -5.18 -10.04
C THR A 27 -3.92 -4.21 -8.88
N PHE A 28 -4.20 -2.96 -9.21
CA PHE A 28 -4.17 -1.84 -8.27
C PHE A 28 -5.55 -1.18 -8.21
N ALA A 29 -5.99 -0.85 -7.00
CA ALA A 29 -7.23 -0.15 -6.73
C ALA A 29 -6.94 1.24 -6.16
N TYR A 30 -7.75 2.21 -6.53
CA TYR A 30 -7.61 3.61 -6.12
C TYR A 30 -8.92 4.13 -5.54
N ASP A 31 -8.86 5.12 -4.66
CA ASP A 31 -10.01 5.92 -4.26
C ASP A 31 -10.26 7.10 -5.23
N ASP A 32 -11.33 7.86 -5.01
CA ASP A 32 -11.72 9.02 -5.83
C ASP A 32 -10.68 10.15 -5.85
N LEU A 33 -9.69 10.11 -4.94
CA LEU A 33 -8.57 11.06 -4.88
C LEU A 33 -7.30 10.51 -5.55
N ASN A 34 -7.40 9.41 -6.30
CA ASN A 34 -6.29 8.70 -6.96
C ASN A 34 -5.24 8.15 -5.98
N ARG A 35 -5.62 7.83 -4.74
CA ARG A 35 -4.72 7.22 -3.76
C ARG A 35 -4.87 5.70 -3.82
N LEU A 36 -3.75 4.98 -3.80
CA LEU A 36 -3.72 3.52 -3.85
C LEU A 36 -4.34 2.92 -2.58
N THR A 37 -5.47 2.23 -2.71
CA THR A 37 -6.19 1.58 -1.61
C THR A 37 -5.96 0.07 -1.55
N GLY A 38 -5.53 -0.55 -2.66
CA GLY A 38 -5.32 -1.98 -2.69
C GLY A 38 -4.36 -2.46 -3.78
N VAL A 39 -3.66 -3.55 -3.48
CA VAL A 39 -2.85 -4.32 -4.43
C VAL A 39 -3.25 -5.78 -4.31
N THR A 40 -3.60 -6.40 -5.43
CA THR A 40 -3.94 -7.84 -5.45
C THR A 40 -3.01 -8.61 -6.36
N PHE A 41 -2.52 -9.76 -5.88
CA PHE A 41 -1.45 -10.51 -6.53
C PHE A 41 -1.96 -11.78 -7.22
N TYR A 42 -1.48 -12.04 -8.43
CA TYR A 42 -1.83 -13.21 -9.22
C TYR A 42 -0.58 -13.90 -9.79
N LYS A 43 -0.68 -15.22 -9.98
CA LYS A 43 0.22 -15.99 -10.85
C LYS A 43 -0.60 -16.73 -11.89
N GLY A 44 -0.53 -16.27 -13.14
CA GLY A 44 -1.50 -16.64 -14.17
C GLY A 44 -2.91 -16.23 -13.75
N SER A 45 -3.84 -17.18 -13.72
CA SER A 45 -5.23 -16.95 -13.29
C SER A 45 -5.47 -17.19 -11.79
N THR A 46 -4.46 -17.61 -11.04
CA THR A 46 -4.57 -17.90 -9.60
C THR A 46 -4.33 -16.65 -8.78
N HIS A 47 -5.28 -16.30 -7.90
CA HIS A 47 -5.17 -15.21 -6.93
C HIS A 47 -4.42 -15.66 -5.67
N PHE A 48 -3.47 -14.84 -5.21
CA PHE A 48 -2.64 -15.05 -4.03
C PHE A 48 -3.05 -14.08 -2.92
N SER A 49 -4.24 -14.28 -2.36
CA SER A 49 -4.84 -13.37 -1.38
C SER A 49 -3.99 -13.12 -0.13
N SER A 50 -3.12 -14.06 0.26
CA SER A 50 -2.20 -13.88 1.40
C SER A 50 -1.16 -12.78 1.18
N GLY A 51 -0.92 -12.39 -0.07
CA GLY A 51 -0.02 -11.29 -0.41
C GLY A 51 -0.72 -9.96 -0.64
N ASP A 52 -2.05 -9.93 -0.68
CA ASP A 52 -2.80 -8.72 -0.99
C ASP A 52 -2.53 -7.62 0.04
N LEU A 53 -2.39 -6.40 -0.45
CA LEU A 53 -2.20 -5.22 0.37
C LEU A 53 -3.46 -4.37 0.37
N GLN A 54 -3.79 -3.80 1.52
CA GLN A 54 -4.88 -2.84 1.69
C GLN A 54 -4.37 -1.63 2.44
N MET A 55 -4.81 -0.44 2.04
CA MET A 55 -4.43 0.84 2.62
C MET A 55 -5.67 1.68 2.92
N GLY A 56 -5.72 2.24 4.12
CA GLY A 56 -6.73 3.21 4.53
C GLY A 56 -6.12 4.59 4.71
N PHE A 57 -6.91 5.62 4.43
CA PHE A 57 -6.49 7.02 4.57
C PHE A 57 -7.55 7.83 5.31
N ASP A 58 -7.11 8.86 6.02
CA ASP A 58 -8.00 9.93 6.48
C ASP A 58 -8.22 11.01 5.40
N ASN A 59 -9.08 11.99 5.70
CA ASN A 59 -9.35 13.14 4.84
C ASN A 59 -8.13 14.06 4.66
N SER A 60 -7.18 14.03 5.58
CA SER A 60 -5.93 14.82 5.53
C SER A 60 -4.85 14.15 4.69
N GLY A 61 -5.07 12.91 4.23
CA GLY A 61 -4.14 12.15 3.42
C GLY A 61 -3.18 11.26 4.23
N ASN A 62 -3.33 11.18 5.55
CA ASN A 62 -2.51 10.28 6.36
C ASN A 62 -2.96 8.84 6.15
N ILE A 63 -2.01 7.89 6.14
CA ILE A 63 -2.30 6.45 6.05
C ILE A 63 -2.74 5.95 7.42
N THR A 64 -4.02 5.69 7.63
CA THR A 64 -4.56 5.24 8.93
C THR A 64 -4.48 3.72 9.11
N SER A 65 -4.35 2.97 8.02
CA SER A 65 -4.11 1.53 8.05
C SER A 65 -3.33 1.05 6.84
N LYS A 66 -2.52 0.00 7.04
CA LYS A 66 -1.83 -0.72 5.98
C LYS A 66 -1.69 -2.18 6.40
N SER A 67 -2.23 -3.12 5.62
CA SER A 67 -2.39 -4.52 6.04
C SER A 67 -1.10 -5.25 6.43
N ASP A 68 0.04 -4.84 5.89
CA ASP A 68 1.38 -5.36 6.20
C ASP A 68 2.14 -4.53 7.25
N VAL A 69 1.48 -3.54 7.88
CA VAL A 69 2.03 -2.73 8.97
C VAL A 69 1.14 -2.81 10.18
N SER A 70 -0.07 -2.26 10.11
CA SER A 70 -1.06 -2.22 11.19
C SER A 70 -2.43 -1.80 10.67
N SER A 71 -3.49 -2.19 11.38
CA SER A 71 -4.84 -1.66 11.19
C SER A 71 -5.06 -0.28 11.80
N SER A 72 -4.12 0.25 12.60
CA SER A 72 -4.23 1.54 13.29
C SER A 72 -2.87 2.25 13.34
N ILE A 73 -2.77 3.35 12.59
CA ILE A 73 -1.60 4.22 12.50
C ILE A 73 -2.07 5.63 12.85
N ASN A 74 -1.49 6.22 13.91
CA ASN A 74 -1.94 7.49 14.48
C ASN A 74 -0.96 8.62 14.22
N TYR A 75 -1.52 9.82 14.03
CA TYR A 75 -0.77 11.04 13.72
C TYR A 75 -1.24 12.19 14.61
N GLY A 76 -0.35 13.16 14.83
CA GLY A 76 -0.69 14.45 15.42
C GLY A 76 -1.00 14.44 16.93
N GLU A 77 -0.87 13.30 17.62
CA GLU A 77 -1.03 13.22 19.07
C GLU A 77 0.04 14.07 19.78
N ASN A 78 -0.32 15.31 20.13
CA ASN A 78 0.59 16.33 20.66
C ASN A 78 1.75 16.67 19.70
N ALA A 79 1.54 16.52 18.40
CA ALA A 79 2.51 16.80 17.35
C ALA A 79 1.82 17.47 16.13
N GLY A 80 2.57 17.75 15.07
CA GLY A 80 1.98 18.26 13.82
C GLY A 80 0.99 17.26 13.20
N PRO A 81 -0.02 17.71 12.43
CA PRO A 81 -1.13 16.86 11.93
C PRO A 81 -0.71 15.69 11.03
N HIS A 82 0.53 15.67 10.55
CA HIS A 82 1.11 14.61 9.71
C HIS A 82 2.30 13.92 10.37
N ALA A 83 2.59 14.24 11.63
CA ALA A 83 3.64 13.58 12.40
C ALA A 83 3.10 12.25 12.90
N LEU A 84 3.71 11.14 12.46
CA LEU A 84 3.42 9.80 12.98
C LEU A 84 3.78 9.75 14.47
N THR A 85 2.82 9.40 15.31
CA THR A 85 3.00 9.36 16.77
C THR A 85 2.95 7.95 17.33
N SER A 86 2.14 7.07 16.75
CA SER A 86 2.05 5.67 17.17
C SER A 86 1.60 4.74 16.03
N ILE A 87 2.02 3.49 16.13
CA ILE A 87 1.50 2.37 15.33
C ILE A 87 1.02 1.34 16.34
N ASP A 88 -0.29 1.14 16.43
CA ASP A 88 -0.86 0.21 17.41
C ASP A 88 -0.80 -1.21 16.87
N ASN A 89 -0.43 -2.18 17.71
CA ASN A 89 -0.46 -3.61 17.36
C ASN A 89 0.13 -3.92 15.97
N PRO A 90 1.38 -3.52 15.69
CA PRO A 90 1.99 -3.80 14.40
C PRO A 90 2.00 -5.30 14.12
N VAL A 91 1.88 -5.66 12.85
CA VAL A 91 2.05 -7.06 12.43
C VAL A 91 3.46 -7.53 12.78
N SER A 92 3.61 -8.80 13.13
CA SER A 92 4.89 -9.34 13.63
C SER A 92 6.05 -9.23 12.63
N ALA A 93 5.75 -9.15 11.33
CA ALA A 93 6.74 -8.97 10.27
C ALA A 93 7.22 -7.50 10.14
N PHE A 94 6.51 -6.53 10.72
CA PHE A 94 6.88 -5.13 10.64
C PHE A 94 7.98 -4.80 11.66
N THR A 95 9.18 -4.52 11.16
CA THR A 95 10.31 -4.04 11.96
C THR A 95 10.63 -2.60 11.56
N PRO A 96 10.20 -1.58 12.34
CA PRO A 96 10.49 -0.19 11.98
C PRO A 96 12.00 0.07 12.06
N PRO A 97 12.56 0.86 11.13
CA PRO A 97 13.95 1.30 11.25
C PRO A 97 14.10 2.17 12.50
N PRO A 98 15.30 2.23 13.12
CA PRO A 98 15.54 3.13 14.24
C PRO A 98 15.23 4.57 13.85
N GLN A 99 14.20 5.17 14.44
CA GLN A 99 13.91 6.58 14.23
C GLN A 99 14.79 7.42 15.14
N ARG A 100 15.81 8.06 14.57
CA ARG A 100 16.56 9.14 15.25
C ARG A 100 15.89 10.46 14.89
N ILE A 101 14.96 10.92 15.72
CA ILE A 101 14.42 12.29 15.60
C ILE A 101 15.30 13.17 16.49
N SER A 102 16.13 14.01 15.87
CA SER A 102 16.82 15.11 16.55
C SER A 102 15.98 16.37 16.36
N TYR A 103 15.59 17.00 17.46
CA TYR A 103 14.97 18.32 17.50
C TYR A 103 16.01 19.42 17.71
#